data_AF-A0A2X2TJQ1-F1
#
_entry.id   AF-A0A2X2TJQ1-F1
#
_cell.length_a   1.000
_cell.length_b   1.000
_cell.length_c   1.000
_cell.angle_alpha   90.00
_cell.angle_beta   90.00
_cell.angle_gamma   90.00
#
_symmetry.space_group_name_H-M   'P 1'
#
loop_
_entity.id
_entity.type
_entity.pdbx_description
1 polymer ?
#
loop_
_entity_poly.entity_id
_entity_poly.type
_entity_poly.pdbx_seq_one_letter_code
_entity_poly.pdbx_strand_id
1 'polypeptide(L)'
;MQWEKDKLQLDKVKLENQHKVNIQRLGYSLEVANAAGIKKPVYSNGQAVKDDPDYSVALGADGLAEKLKIESSLKDVAELNASVQNREYYLTKLAQVKVNDVNFQPFRYQMNPSLPIKKEGPGKSIVVILATLIGLMGACGFVLLRNLVASRKARLDVV
;
A
#
# COMPACT_ATOMS: atom_id res chain seq x y z
N MET A 1 -5.59 3.10 -8.61
CA MET A 1 -6.39 2.98 -9.85
C MET A 1 -6.12 4.13 -10.80
N GLN A 2 -6.33 5.40 -10.42
CA GLN A 2 -6.13 6.53 -11.35
C GLN A 2 -4.67 6.67 -11.82
N TRP A 3 -3.71 6.61 -10.91
CA TRP A 3 -2.28 6.73 -11.24
C TRP A 3 -1.82 5.75 -12.34
N GLU A 4 -2.35 4.51 -12.32
CA GLU A 4 -1.91 3.45 -13.22
C GLU A 4 -2.54 3.62 -14.61
N LYS A 5 -3.76 4.15 -14.67
CA LYS A 5 -4.41 4.58 -15.91
C LYS A 5 -3.67 5.75 -16.54
N ASP A 6 -3.31 6.76 -15.76
CA ASP A 6 -2.58 7.94 -16.26
C ASP A 6 -1.19 7.54 -16.77
N LYS A 7 -0.49 6.64 -16.06
CA LYS A 7 0.79 6.09 -16.51
C LYS A 7 0.66 5.31 -17.82
N LEU A 8 -0.38 4.50 -17.95
CA LEU A 8 -0.64 3.75 -19.18
C LEU A 8 -0.89 4.69 -20.37
N GLN A 9 -1.67 5.76 -20.17
CA GLN A 9 -1.91 6.77 -21.20
C GLN A 9 -0.61 7.46 -21.63
N LEU A 10 0.23 7.83 -20.66
CA LEU A 10 1.54 8.43 -20.96
C LEU A 10 2.42 7.48 -21.77
N ASP A 11 2.45 6.19 -21.42
CA ASP A 11 3.23 5.20 -22.15
C ASP A 11 2.73 5.02 -23.60
N LYS A 12 1.42 5.07 -23.84
CA LYS A 12 0.85 5.07 -25.21
C LYS A 12 1.32 6.28 -26.01
N VAL A 13 1.22 7.48 -25.44
CA VAL A 13 1.68 8.72 -26.09
C VAL A 13 3.18 8.66 -26.38
N LYS A 14 3.98 8.10 -25.46
CA LYS A 14 5.41 7.92 -25.66
C LYS A 14 5.71 6.97 -26.82
N LEU A 15 4.97 5.87 -26.93
CA LEU A 15 5.10 4.92 -28.04
C LEU A 15 4.72 5.56 -29.39
N GLU A 16 3.63 6.31 -29.43
CA GLU A 16 3.22 7.05 -30.63
C GLU A 16 4.28 8.07 -31.05
N ASN A 17 4.83 8.82 -30.09
CA ASN A 17 5.89 9.78 -30.37
C ASN A 17 7.16 9.09 -30.88
N GLN A 18 7.55 7.97 -30.27
CA GLN A 18 8.70 7.19 -30.73
C GLN A 18 8.48 6.66 -32.15
N HIS A 19 7.28 6.16 -32.45
CA HIS A 19 6.94 5.67 -33.77
C HIS A 19 6.94 6.79 -34.83
N LYS A 20 6.41 7.97 -34.52
CA LYS A 20 6.50 9.15 -35.40
C LYS A 20 7.95 9.52 -35.72
N VAL A 21 8.82 9.54 -34.71
CA VAL A 21 10.25 9.79 -34.89
C VAL A 21 10.89 8.70 -35.76
N ASN A 22 10.53 7.43 -35.55
CA ASN A 22 11.03 6.31 -36.34
C ASN A 22 10.61 6.42 -37.82
N ILE A 23 9.37 6.82 -38.12
CA ILE A 23 8.90 7.06 -39.50
C ILE A 23 9.71 8.17 -40.17
N GLN A 24 9.93 9.30 -39.47
CA GLN A 24 10.74 10.39 -40.02
C GLN A 24 12.18 9.94 -40.29
N ARG A 25 12.78 9.21 -39.33
CA ARG A 25 14.12 8.64 -39.49
C ARG A 25 14.20 7.67 -40.67
N LEU A 26 13.20 6.81 -40.86
CA LEU A 26 13.08 5.92 -42.03
C LEU A 26 12.98 6.70 -43.35
N GLY A 27 12.26 7.83 -43.36
CA GLY A 27 12.19 8.73 -44.52
C GLY A 27 13.56 9.28 -44.90
N TYR A 28 14.31 9.79 -43.92
CA TYR A 28 15.68 10.27 -44.15
C TYR A 28 16.63 9.15 -44.59
N SER A 29 16.56 7.97 -43.98
CA SER A 29 17.32 6.79 -44.45
C SER A 29 17.04 6.45 -45.91
N LEU A 30 15.78 6.56 -46.34
CA LEU A 30 15.39 6.30 -47.73
C LEU A 30 15.96 7.34 -48.70
N GLU A 31 15.94 8.63 -48.31
CA GLU A 31 16.56 9.70 -49.10
C GLU A 31 18.06 9.50 -49.24
N VAL A 32 18.75 9.18 -48.14
CA VAL A 32 20.20 8.90 -48.15
C VAL A 32 20.53 7.67 -48.98
N ALA A 33 19.75 6.58 -48.87
CA ALA A 33 19.95 5.37 -49.67
C ALA A 33 19.75 5.64 -51.17
N ASN A 34 18.75 6.46 -51.53
CA ASN A 34 18.53 6.89 -52.91
C ASN A 34 19.68 7.77 -53.43
N ALA A 35 20.16 8.73 -52.63
CA ALA A 35 21.28 9.59 -52.99
C ALA A 35 22.60 8.82 -53.14
N ALA A 36 22.81 7.80 -52.29
CA ALA A 36 23.96 6.91 -52.36
C ALA A 36 23.86 5.86 -53.48
N GLY A 37 22.72 5.77 -54.19
CA GLY A 37 22.49 4.78 -55.24
C GLY A 37 22.31 3.34 -54.74
N ILE A 38 22.05 3.16 -53.44
CA ILE A 38 21.91 1.86 -52.79
C ILE A 38 20.45 1.39 -52.89
N LYS A 39 20.11 0.67 -53.97
CA LYS A 39 18.76 0.14 -54.19
C LYS A 39 18.48 -1.18 -53.48
N LYS A 40 19.45 -2.10 -53.54
CA LYS A 40 19.38 -3.44 -52.94
C LYS A 40 20.10 -3.50 -51.59
N PRO A 41 19.78 -4.49 -50.73
CA PRO A 41 20.45 -4.62 -49.45
C PRO A 41 21.96 -4.82 -49.64
N VAL A 42 22.75 -4.11 -48.84
CA VAL A 42 24.20 -4.17 -48.88
C VAL A 42 24.66 -5.32 -47.99
N TYR A 43 24.96 -6.46 -48.60
CA TYR A 43 25.58 -7.58 -47.91
C TYR A 43 27.09 -7.42 -47.98
N SER A 44 27.73 -7.34 -46.83
CA SER A 44 29.18 -7.46 -46.77
C SER A 44 29.56 -8.92 -46.55
N ASN A 45 30.41 -9.44 -47.42
CA ASN A 45 30.98 -10.78 -47.36
C ASN A 45 31.96 -10.91 -46.17
N GLY A 46 31.46 -10.81 -44.94
CA GLY A 46 32.24 -11.03 -43.72
C GLY A 46 32.93 -9.82 -43.10
N GLN A 47 32.74 -8.59 -43.59
CA GLN A 47 33.21 -7.36 -42.93
C GLN A 47 32.04 -6.56 -42.37
N ALA A 48 32.14 -6.02 -41.15
CA ALA A 48 31.05 -5.23 -40.57
C ALA A 48 30.80 -3.97 -41.43
N VAL A 49 29.65 -3.90 -42.09
CA VAL A 49 29.20 -2.68 -42.77
C VAL A 49 29.04 -1.63 -41.68
N LYS A 50 29.87 -0.57 -41.73
CA LYS A 50 29.68 0.60 -40.88
C LYS A 50 28.53 1.41 -41.47
N ASP A 51 27.32 1.02 -41.08
CA ASP A 51 26.12 1.78 -41.37
C ASP A 51 26.01 2.96 -40.39
N ASP A 52 25.34 4.02 -40.82
CA ASP A 52 25.07 5.16 -39.94
C ASP A 52 24.10 4.71 -38.83
N PRO A 53 24.43 4.91 -37.53
CA PRO A 53 23.55 4.50 -36.42
C PRO A 53 22.25 5.31 -36.38
N ASP A 54 22.23 6.51 -36.94
CA ASP A 54 21.06 7.38 -37.04
C ASP A 54 20.28 7.13 -38.34
N TYR A 55 20.95 6.86 -39.46
CA TYR A 55 20.31 6.67 -40.77
C TYR A 55 20.79 5.42 -41.50
N SER A 56 20.35 4.26 -41.01
CA SER A 56 20.71 2.97 -41.62
C SER A 56 20.26 2.87 -43.08
N VAL A 57 21.20 2.59 -43.98
CA VAL A 57 20.96 2.38 -45.43
C VAL A 57 21.19 0.94 -45.88
N ALA A 58 21.63 0.05 -44.97
CA ALA A 58 21.97 -1.34 -45.30
C ALA A 58 20.84 -2.16 -45.93
N LEU A 59 19.58 -1.83 -45.65
CA LEU A 59 18.41 -2.53 -46.22
C LEU A 59 18.16 -2.15 -47.70
N GLY A 60 18.76 -1.05 -48.17
CA GLY A 60 18.53 -0.49 -49.51
C GLY A 60 17.22 0.28 -49.64
N ALA A 61 17.15 1.16 -50.64
CA ALA A 61 16.01 2.03 -50.87
C ALA A 61 14.69 1.26 -51.06
N ASP A 62 14.71 0.12 -51.77
CA ASP A 62 13.52 -0.69 -52.04
C ASP A 62 12.95 -1.29 -50.73
N GLY A 63 13.82 -1.81 -49.86
CA GLY A 63 13.42 -2.39 -48.59
C GLY A 63 13.02 -1.34 -47.55
N LEU A 64 13.68 -0.19 -47.54
CA LEU A 64 13.31 0.95 -46.70
C LEU A 64 11.94 1.54 -47.11
N ALA A 65 11.63 1.58 -48.41
CA ALA A 65 10.35 2.07 -48.92
C ALA A 65 9.18 1.19 -48.46
N GLU A 66 9.34 -0.13 -48.58
CA GLU A 66 8.30 -1.06 -48.12
C GLU A 66 8.16 -1.03 -46.59
N LYS A 67 9.29 -0.95 -45.86
CA LYS A 67 9.26 -0.81 -44.40
C LYS A 67 8.55 0.48 -43.97
N LEU A 68 8.82 1.60 -44.64
CA LEU A 68 8.15 2.88 -44.38
C LEU A 68 6.65 2.79 -44.67
N LYS A 69 6.25 2.09 -45.73
CA LYS A 69 4.84 1.84 -46.07
C LYS A 69 4.14 1.01 -44.99
N ILE A 70 4.78 -0.06 -44.51
CA ILE A 70 4.25 -0.89 -43.42
C ILE A 70 4.10 -0.06 -42.15
N GLU A 71 5.15 0.60 -41.69
CA GLU A 71 5.14 1.46 -40.49
C GLU A 71 4.13 2.60 -40.61
N SER A 72 3.98 3.23 -41.77
CA SER A 72 2.99 4.32 -41.96
C SER A 72 1.54 3.81 -42.03
N SER A 73 1.34 2.53 -42.36
CA SER A 73 0.02 1.90 -42.39
C SER A 73 -0.45 1.37 -41.03
N LEU A 74 0.47 1.24 -40.07
CA LEU A 74 0.16 0.86 -38.70
C LEU A 74 -0.62 1.99 -38.02
N LYS A 75 -1.91 1.74 -37.77
CA LYS A 75 -2.80 2.71 -37.12
C LYS A 75 -2.61 2.79 -35.61
N ASP A 76 -2.20 1.70 -34.96
CA ASP A 76 -2.06 1.66 -33.50
C ASP A 76 -0.79 0.91 -33.06
N VAL A 77 0.15 1.67 -32.51
CA VAL A 77 1.42 1.17 -31.98
C VAL A 77 1.21 0.44 -30.65
N ALA A 78 0.14 0.77 -29.92
CA ALA A 78 -0.19 0.16 -28.65
C ALA A 78 -0.64 -1.30 -28.81
N GLU A 79 -1.26 -1.65 -29.95
CA GLU A 79 -1.66 -3.03 -30.26
C GLU A 79 -0.47 -3.96 -30.51
N LEU A 80 0.65 -3.44 -31.00
CA LEU A 80 1.85 -4.25 -31.21
C LEU A 80 2.65 -4.46 -29.92
N ASN A 81 2.36 -3.69 -28.85
CA ASN A 81 3.13 -3.72 -27.62
C ASN A 81 2.47 -4.61 -26.55
N ALA A 82 3.01 -5.81 -26.37
CA ALA A 82 2.55 -6.77 -25.37
C ALA A 82 2.51 -6.20 -23.94
N SER A 83 3.43 -5.29 -23.58
CA SER A 83 3.47 -4.71 -22.23
C SER A 83 2.31 -3.74 -21.96
N VAL A 84 1.80 -3.06 -22.99
CA VAL A 84 0.66 -2.15 -22.89
C VAL A 84 -0.63 -2.96 -22.83
N GLN A 85 -0.79 -3.95 -23.71
CA GLN A 85 -1.93 -4.86 -23.71
C GLN A 85 -2.09 -5.62 -22.38
N ASN A 86 -0.98 -6.16 -21.85
CA ASN A 86 -1.02 -6.88 -20.57
C ASN A 86 -1.47 -5.97 -19.41
N ARG A 87 -1.04 -4.70 -19.43
CA ARG A 87 -1.45 -3.72 -18.40
C ARG A 87 -2.90 -3.31 -18.54
N GLU A 88 -3.39 -3.11 -19.76
CA GLU A 88 -4.81 -2.86 -20.00
C GLU A 88 -5.70 -4.00 -19.54
N TYR A 89 -5.29 -5.23 -19.86
CA TYR A 89 -5.98 -6.42 -19.41
C TYR A 89 -6.01 -6.49 -17.88
N TYR A 90 -4.88 -6.27 -17.23
CA TYR A 90 -4.76 -6.26 -15.78
C TYR A 90 -5.66 -5.21 -15.13
N LEU A 91 -5.65 -3.97 -15.64
CA LEU A 91 -6.51 -2.89 -15.16
C LEU A 91 -8.00 -3.20 -15.34
N THR A 92 -8.36 -3.86 -16.45
CA THR A 92 -9.73 -4.30 -16.72
C THR A 92 -10.17 -5.36 -15.70
N LYS A 93 -9.29 -6.32 -15.39
CA LYS A 93 -9.54 -7.32 -14.34
C LYS A 93 -9.67 -6.70 -12.96
N LEU A 94 -8.79 -5.75 -12.61
CA LEU A 94 -8.88 -5.02 -11.35
C LEU A 94 -10.16 -4.19 -11.23
N ALA A 95 -10.61 -3.56 -12.32
CA ALA A 95 -11.87 -2.81 -12.33
C ALA A 95 -13.11 -3.70 -12.15
N GLN A 96 -13.02 -4.97 -12.54
CA GLN A 96 -14.08 -5.96 -12.33
C GLN A 96 -14.11 -6.52 -10.91
N VAL A 97 -13.01 -6.42 -10.16
CA VAL A 97 -12.94 -6.90 -8.77
C VAL A 97 -13.73 -5.95 -7.87
N LYS A 98 -14.84 -6.46 -7.31
CA LYS A 98 -15.58 -5.79 -6.26
C LYS A 98 -15.02 -6.24 -4.91
N VAL A 99 -14.46 -5.30 -4.15
CA VAL A 99 -14.08 -5.56 -2.76
C VAL A 99 -15.37 -5.51 -1.95
N ASN A 100 -15.90 -6.66 -1.58
CA ASN A 100 -17.03 -6.74 -0.67
C ASN A 100 -16.54 -6.40 0.75
N ASP A 101 -17.39 -5.78 1.57
CA ASP A 101 -17.13 -5.63 2.99
C ASP A 101 -17.08 -7.02 3.64
N VAL A 102 -15.87 -7.53 3.82
CA VAL A 102 -15.63 -8.78 4.52
C VAL A 102 -15.64 -8.46 6.01
N ASN A 103 -16.64 -8.96 6.72
CA ASN A 103 -16.67 -8.88 8.17
C ASN A 103 -15.60 -9.83 8.74
N PHE A 104 -14.39 -9.31 8.96
CA PHE A 104 -13.30 -10.06 9.55
C PHE A 104 -13.29 -9.89 11.08
N GLN A 105 -13.14 -10.99 11.80
CA GLN A 105 -12.95 -10.98 13.25
C GLN A 105 -11.45 -11.17 13.53
N PRO A 106 -10.71 -10.13 13.99
CA PRO A 106 -9.25 -10.20 14.18
C PRO A 106 -8.81 -11.20 15.26
N PHE A 107 -9.73 -11.61 16.12
CA PHE A 107 -9.48 -12.57 17.18
C PHE A 107 -10.71 -13.46 17.36
N ARG A 108 -10.47 -14.63 17.95
CA ARG A 108 -11.51 -15.59 18.30
C ARG A 108 -11.46 -15.84 19.80
N TYR A 109 -12.60 -15.65 20.46
CA TYR A 109 -12.74 -16.04 21.86
C TYR A 109 -12.61 -17.57 21.99
N GLN A 110 -11.69 -18.03 22.83
CA GLN A 110 -11.68 -19.45 23.26
C GLN A 110 -12.80 -19.72 24.26
N MET A 111 -13.13 -18.71 25.08
CA MET A 111 -14.25 -18.72 26.02
C MET A 111 -14.96 -17.38 25.96
N ASN A 112 -16.29 -17.43 26.00
CA ASN A 112 -17.10 -16.23 26.11
C ASN A 112 -16.83 -15.52 27.44
N PRO A 113 -16.88 -14.17 27.47
CA PRO A 113 -16.65 -13.40 28.70
C PRO A 113 -17.60 -13.89 29.80
N SER A 114 -17.04 -14.38 30.88
CA SER A 114 -17.81 -14.85 32.03
C SER A 114 -18.27 -13.66 32.87
N LEU A 115 -19.49 -13.74 33.40
CA LEU A 115 -20.00 -12.73 34.32
C LEU A 115 -19.24 -12.84 35.65
N PRO A 116 -18.84 -11.72 36.27
CA PRO A 116 -18.12 -11.75 37.54
C PRO A 116 -19.03 -12.28 38.65
N ILE A 117 -18.75 -13.50 39.11
CA ILE A 117 -19.52 -14.17 40.17
C ILE A 117 -19.20 -13.56 41.54
N LYS A 118 -18.00 -13.01 41.70
CA LYS A 118 -17.53 -12.39 42.95
C LYS A 118 -17.00 -10.99 42.65
N LYS A 119 -17.34 -10.04 43.52
CA LYS A 119 -16.76 -8.70 43.48
C LYS A 119 -15.33 -8.78 44.00
N GLU A 120 -14.36 -8.51 43.15
CA GLU A 120 -12.96 -8.33 43.56
C GLU A 120 -12.86 -7.03 44.38
N GLY A 121 -12.69 -7.17 45.70
CA GLY A 121 -12.66 -6.07 46.68
C GLY A 121 -12.65 -6.60 48.12
N PRO A 122 -12.50 -5.74 49.14
CA PRO A 122 -12.51 -6.20 50.53
C PRO A 122 -13.85 -6.89 50.82
N GLY A 123 -13.79 -8.17 51.20
CA GLY A 123 -14.98 -8.98 51.42
C GLY A 123 -15.87 -8.36 52.49
N LYS A 124 -17.20 -8.38 52.31
CA LYS A 124 -18.13 -7.78 53.30
C LYS A 124 -17.83 -8.24 54.73
N SER A 125 -17.44 -9.51 54.90
CA SER A 125 -17.02 -10.07 56.18
C SER A 125 -15.77 -9.38 56.77
N ILE A 126 -14.73 -9.09 55.97
CA ILE A 126 -13.52 -8.44 56.48
C ILE A 126 -13.83 -7.01 56.96
N VAL A 127 -14.71 -6.30 56.24
CA VAL A 127 -15.13 -4.95 56.60
C VAL A 127 -15.90 -4.97 57.93
N VAL A 128 -16.83 -5.91 58.09
CA VAL A 128 -17.61 -6.05 59.34
C VAL A 128 -16.70 -6.40 60.52
N ILE A 129 -15.77 -7.33 60.35
CA ILE A 129 -14.83 -7.75 61.42
C ILE A 129 -13.92 -6.57 61.84
N LEU A 130 -13.39 -5.81 60.87
CA LEU A 130 -12.57 -4.64 61.20
C LEU A 130 -13.39 -3.56 61.92
N ALA A 131 -14.61 -3.30 61.47
CA ALA A 131 -15.48 -2.29 62.07
C ALA A 131 -15.84 -2.64 63.52
N THR A 132 -16.15 -3.91 63.82
CA THR A 132 -16.48 -4.34 65.19
C THR A 132 -15.27 -4.25 66.11
N LEU A 133 -14.09 -4.62 65.63
CA LEU A 133 -12.85 -4.55 66.42
C LEU A 133 -12.50 -3.10 66.80
N ILE A 134 -12.59 -2.17 65.84
CA ILE A 134 -12.36 -0.74 66.10
C ILE A 134 -13.42 -0.18 67.05
N GLY A 135 -14.69 -0.57 66.89
CA GLY A 135 -15.77 -0.14 67.77
C GLY A 135 -15.58 -0.60 69.22
N LEU A 136 -15.14 -1.85 69.41
CA LEU A 136 -14.84 -2.40 70.74
C LEU A 136 -13.71 -1.63 71.42
N MET A 137 -12.60 -1.42 70.70
CA MET A 137 -11.46 -0.65 71.21
C MET A 137 -11.89 0.77 71.62
N GLY A 138 -12.71 1.44 70.81
CA GLY A 138 -13.24 2.76 71.10
C GLY A 138 -14.13 2.79 72.35
N ALA A 139 -15.06 1.82 72.50
CA ALA A 139 -15.96 1.74 73.65
C ALA A 139 -15.21 1.49 74.96
N CYS A 140 -14.25 0.55 74.95
CA CYS A 140 -13.38 0.30 76.11
C CYS A 140 -12.60 1.56 76.51
N GLY A 141 -12.02 2.28 75.53
CA GLY A 141 -11.31 3.54 75.79
C GLY A 141 -12.21 4.60 76.42
N PHE A 142 -13.43 4.77 75.92
CA PHE A 142 -14.39 5.76 76.44
C PHE A 142 -14.79 5.47 77.89
N VAL A 143 -15.09 4.20 78.22
CA VAL A 143 -15.49 3.81 79.58
C VAL A 143 -14.35 4.03 80.58
N LEU A 144 -13.11 3.68 80.20
CA LEU A 144 -11.93 3.91 81.04
C LEU A 144 -11.69 5.40 81.28
N LEU A 145 -11.78 6.24 80.25
CA LEU A 145 -11.65 7.70 80.39
C LEU A 145 -12.73 8.28 81.30
N ARG A 146 -13.99 7.87 81.11
CA ARG A 146 -15.11 8.31 81.97
C ARG A 146 -14.87 7.93 83.42
N ASN A 147 -14.44 6.70 83.69
CA ASN A 147 -14.14 6.24 85.03
C ASN A 147 -12.98 7.01 85.66
N LEU A 148 -11.89 7.26 84.91
CA LEU A 148 -10.75 8.03 85.39
C LEU A 148 -11.14 9.48 85.73
N VAL A 149 -11.93 10.14 84.90
CA VAL A 149 -12.40 11.52 85.16
C VAL A 149 -13.31 11.55 86.39
N ALA A 150 -14.24 10.60 86.51
CA ALA A 150 -15.13 10.50 87.67
C ALA A 150 -14.33 10.27 88.98
N SER A 151 -13.37 9.36 88.96
CA SER A 151 -12.49 9.08 90.11
C SER A 151 -11.61 10.28 90.47
N ARG A 152 -11.12 11.05 89.48
CA ARG A 152 -10.37 12.30 89.74
C ARG A 152 -11.26 13.38 90.35
N LYS A 153 -12.49 13.54 89.86
CA LYS A 153 -13.45 14.51 90.42
C LYS A 153 -13.82 14.15 91.86
N ALA A 154 -14.14 12.89 92.13
CA ALA A 154 -14.44 12.40 93.48
C ALA A 154 -13.26 12.58 94.45
N ARG A 155 -12.01 12.51 93.97
CA ARG A 155 -10.82 12.78 94.79
C ARG A 155 -10.61 14.27 95.10
N LEU A 156 -11.02 15.16 94.20
CA LEU A 156 -10.92 16.60 94.39
C LEU A 156 -12.02 17.14 95.32
N ASP A 157 -13.21 16.52 95.33
CA ASP A 157 -14.32 16.90 96.21
C ASP A 157 -14.13 16.45 97.69
N VAL A 158 -13.12 15.62 97.98
CA VAL A 158 -12.83 15.04 99.32
C VAL A 158 -11.61 15.71 100.00
N VAL A 159 -10.98 16.71 99.36
CA VAL A 159 -9.88 17.53 99.91
C VAL A 159 -10.39 18.94 100.14
#